data_AF-A0A816JWK7-F1
#
_entry.id   AF-A0A816JWK7-F1
#
_cell.length_a   1.000
_cell.length_b   1.000
_cell.length_c   1.000
_cell.angle_alpha   90.00
_cell.angle_beta   90.00
_cell.angle_gamma   90.00
#
_symmetry.space_group_name_H-M   'P 1'
#
loop_
_entity.id
_entity.type
_entity.pdbx_description
1 polymer ?
#
loop_
_entity_poly.entity_id
_entity_poly.type
_entity_poly.pdbx_seq_one_letter_code
_entity_poly.pdbx_strand_id
1 'polypeptide(L)'
;MAPDVPKAEDLPKICRDIMLEYSNSHKDISFITVLLQDHIGGPQVLHDGCWIDVPPNPKALIINLGDLLQANILISFLISFCKQHNDKFVSVEHRILANRSEEPRISIASFFMHTIPNEQVYGSIKKLVSTQNPPK
;
A
#
# COMPACT_ATOMS: atom_id res chain seq x y z
N MET A 1 15.35 -2.69 -25.90
CA MET A 1 14.85 -3.91 -25.22
C MET A 1 15.64 -4.04 -23.94
N ALA A 2 14.97 -4.03 -22.79
CA ALA A 2 15.62 -4.37 -21.53
C ALA A 2 15.84 -5.89 -21.47
N PRO A 3 16.94 -6.37 -20.87
CA PRO A 3 17.15 -7.80 -20.67
C PRO A 3 16.05 -8.40 -19.79
N ASP A 4 15.73 -9.66 -20.04
CA ASP A 4 14.74 -10.42 -19.26
C ASP A 4 15.19 -10.54 -17.81
N VAL A 5 14.22 -10.55 -16.89
CA VAL A 5 14.49 -10.75 -15.46
C VAL A 5 15.16 -12.11 -15.28
N PRO A 6 16.32 -12.19 -14.59
CA PRO A 6 16.90 -13.48 -14.24
C PRO A 6 15.88 -14.24 -13.39
N LYS A 7 15.70 -15.53 -13.67
CA LYS A 7 14.67 -16.29 -12.97
C LYS A 7 15.08 -16.43 -11.51
N ALA A 8 14.10 -16.58 -10.63
CA ALA A 8 14.35 -16.77 -9.21
C ALA A 8 15.36 -17.93 -8.99
N GLU A 9 15.22 -18.99 -9.80
CA GLU A 9 16.12 -20.16 -9.82
C GLU A 9 17.61 -19.86 -10.06
N ASP A 10 17.93 -18.74 -10.73
CA ASP A 10 19.30 -18.35 -11.11
C ASP A 10 20.02 -17.59 -9.99
N LEU A 11 19.30 -17.18 -8.95
CA LEU A 11 19.84 -16.40 -7.83
C LEU A 11 20.31 -17.31 -6.68
N PRO A 12 21.38 -16.92 -5.95
CA PRO A 12 21.73 -17.54 -4.68
C PRO A 12 20.53 -17.60 -3.75
N LYS A 13 20.36 -18.70 -3.01
CA LYS A 13 19.15 -18.98 -2.22
C LYS A 13 18.72 -17.80 -1.34
N ILE A 14 19.65 -17.17 -0.64
CA ILE A 14 19.35 -15.99 0.20
C ILE A 14 18.85 -14.79 -0.61
N CYS A 15 19.47 -14.51 -1.76
CA CYS A 15 19.07 -13.41 -2.65
C CYS A 15 17.71 -13.68 -3.30
N ARG A 16 17.45 -14.95 -3.66
CA ARG A 16 16.17 -15.41 -4.19
C ARG A 16 15.05 -15.22 -3.18
N ASP A 17 15.25 -15.70 -1.96
CA ASP A 17 14.23 -15.67 -0.91
C ASP A 17 13.91 -14.22 -0.54
N ILE A 18 14.94 -13.36 -0.38
CA ILE A 18 14.75 -11.92 -0.17
C ILE A 18 14.01 -11.26 -1.34
N MET A 19 14.38 -11.59 -2.59
CA MET A 19 13.73 -11.02 -3.77
C MET A 19 12.25 -11.42 -3.86
N LEU A 20 11.93 -12.69 -3.58
CA LEU A 20 10.56 -13.20 -3.61
C LEU A 20 9.72 -12.60 -2.49
N GLU A 21 10.24 -12.55 -1.26
CA GLU A 21 9.54 -11.97 -0.11
C GLU A 21 9.30 -10.47 -0.32
N TYR A 22 10.31 -9.73 -0.79
CA TYR A 22 10.21 -8.30 -1.08
C TYR A 22 9.26 -7.96 -2.24
N SER A 23 9.10 -8.89 -3.20
CA SER A 23 8.24 -8.71 -4.37
C SER A 23 6.80 -9.19 -4.16
N ASN A 24 6.51 -9.80 -3.01
CA ASN A 24 5.16 -10.25 -2.71
C ASN A 24 4.22 -9.05 -2.53
N SER A 25 3.06 -9.17 -3.15
CA SER A 25 2.02 -8.16 -3.01
C SER A 25 1.35 -8.26 -1.65
N HIS A 26 1.07 -7.10 -1.05
CA HIS A 26 0.42 -7.00 0.25
C HIS A 26 -0.39 -5.71 0.38
N LYS A 27 -1.13 -5.61 1.49
CA LYS A 27 -1.77 -4.39 1.95
C LYS A 27 -1.14 -3.96 3.27
N ASP A 28 -1.08 -2.66 3.48
CA ASP A 28 -0.56 -2.14 4.74
C ASP A 28 -1.56 -2.36 5.87
N ILE A 29 -1.10 -2.89 7.00
CA ILE A 29 -1.92 -2.99 8.21
C ILE A 29 -1.92 -1.64 8.98
N SER A 30 -1.24 -0.61 8.48
CA SER A 30 -1.19 0.72 9.12
C SER A 30 -2.51 1.50 8.95
N PHE A 31 -2.62 2.69 9.55
CA PHE A 31 -3.63 3.67 9.12
C PHE A 31 -3.20 4.35 7.83
N ILE A 32 -2.00 4.93 7.87
CA ILE A 32 -1.40 5.63 6.75
C ILE A 32 0.07 5.21 6.71
N THR A 33 0.57 4.94 5.52
CA THR A 33 1.99 4.78 5.26
C THR A 33 2.48 5.97 4.45
N VAL A 34 3.55 6.59 4.92
CA VAL A 34 4.24 7.67 4.19
C VAL A 34 5.56 7.11 3.68
N LEU A 35 5.74 7.09 2.36
CA LEU A 35 6.89 6.51 1.69
C LEU A 35 7.67 7.60 0.94
N LEU A 36 8.93 7.76 1.30
CA LEU A 36 9.92 8.48 0.53
C LEU A 36 10.69 7.47 -0.33
N GLN A 37 10.73 7.72 -1.63
CA GLN A 37 11.47 6.91 -2.61
C GLN A 37 12.59 7.73 -3.25
N ASP A 38 13.59 7.04 -3.76
CA ASP A 38 14.64 7.60 -4.61
C ASP A 38 14.17 7.79 -6.08
N HIS A 39 15.13 8.06 -6.98
CA HIS A 39 14.88 8.22 -8.41
C HIS A 39 14.72 6.90 -9.18
N ILE A 40 14.98 5.75 -8.55
CA ILE A 40 14.92 4.44 -9.22
C ILE A 40 13.48 3.94 -9.31
N GLY A 41 12.65 4.23 -8.30
CA GLY A 41 11.24 3.83 -8.29
C GLY A 41 11.06 2.35 -8.00
N GLY A 42 10.07 1.69 -8.64
CA GLY A 42 9.77 0.26 -8.42
C GLY A 42 8.50 -0.09 -7.63
N PRO A 43 7.84 0.81 -6.87
CA PRO A 43 6.51 0.51 -6.33
C PRO A 43 5.46 0.34 -7.43
N GLN A 44 4.61 -0.66 -7.28
CA GLN A 44 3.42 -0.87 -8.09
C GLN A 44 2.18 -1.01 -7.21
N VAL A 45 1.05 -0.50 -7.68
CA VAL A 45 -0.27 -0.65 -7.04
C VAL A 45 -1.20 -1.42 -7.95
N LEU A 46 -2.07 -2.26 -7.37
CA LEU A 46 -3.10 -2.98 -8.10
C LEU A 46 -4.35 -2.12 -8.23
N HIS A 47 -4.74 -1.80 -9.46
CA HIS A 47 -5.94 -1.03 -9.78
C HIS A 47 -6.67 -1.69 -10.94
N ASP A 48 -7.96 -1.98 -10.76
CA ASP A 48 -8.82 -2.66 -11.74
C ASP A 48 -8.22 -3.94 -12.34
N GLY A 49 -7.52 -4.72 -11.50
CA GLY A 49 -6.87 -5.98 -11.89
C GLY A 49 -5.55 -5.80 -12.64
N CYS A 50 -5.08 -4.57 -12.83
CA CYS A 50 -3.82 -4.24 -13.48
C CYS A 50 -2.82 -3.64 -12.49
N TRP A 51 -1.55 -4.04 -12.62
CA TRP A 51 -0.45 -3.43 -11.88
C TRP A 51 -0.04 -2.11 -12.54
N ILE A 52 -0.07 -1.02 -11.79
CA ILE A 52 0.29 0.32 -12.23
C ILE A 52 1.56 0.76 -11.51
N ASP A 53 2.55 1.23 -12.27
CA ASP A 53 3.79 1.80 -11.73
C ASP A 53 3.53 3.15 -11.05
N VAL A 54 4.16 3.34 -9.89
CA VAL A 54 4.21 4.65 -9.23
C VAL A 54 5.52 5.35 -9.65
N PRO A 55 5.47 6.36 -10.53
CA PRO A 55 6.68 6.99 -11.03
C PRO A 55 7.42 7.73 -9.89
N PRO A 56 8.75 7.66 -9.86
CA PRO A 56 9.54 8.40 -8.88
C PRO A 56 9.40 9.91 -9.11
N ASN A 57 9.12 10.64 -8.03
CA ASN A 57 9.08 12.10 -8.05
C ASN A 57 9.89 12.63 -6.87
N PRO A 58 11.02 13.31 -7.11
CA PRO A 58 11.94 13.74 -6.05
C PRO A 58 11.36 14.82 -5.13
N LYS A 59 10.20 15.39 -5.45
CA LYS A 59 9.52 16.43 -4.66
C LYS A 59 8.22 15.91 -4.02
N ALA A 60 7.98 14.61 -4.04
CA ALA A 60 6.75 14.03 -3.54
C ALA A 60 7.00 12.92 -2.53
N LEU A 61 6.02 12.73 -1.65
CA LEU A 61 5.89 11.56 -0.80
C LEU A 61 4.72 10.73 -1.33
N ILE A 62 4.86 9.41 -1.29
CA ILE A 62 3.74 8.50 -1.55
C ILE A 62 2.98 8.32 -0.24
N ILE A 63 1.66 8.47 -0.29
CA ILE A 63 0.76 8.21 0.83
C ILE A 63 -0.08 6.99 0.47
N ASN A 64 0.08 5.90 1.22
CA ASN A 64 -0.79 4.72 1.12
C ASN A 64 -1.76 4.67 2.30
N LEU A 65 -2.99 4.25 2.04
CA LEU A 65 -3.99 4.03 3.07
C LEU A 65 -3.95 2.56 3.45
N GLY A 66 -3.83 2.27 4.75
CA GLY A 66 -3.81 0.89 5.22
C GLY A 66 -5.17 0.41 5.73
N ASP A 67 -5.23 -0.89 6.00
CA ASP A 67 -6.44 -1.62 6.40
C ASP A 67 -7.02 -1.12 7.72
N LEU A 68 -6.19 -0.62 8.66
CA LEU A 68 -6.71 -0.07 9.92
C LEU A 68 -7.46 1.24 9.72
N LEU A 69 -7.10 2.04 8.71
CA LEU A 69 -7.90 3.20 8.32
C LEU A 69 -9.20 2.75 7.64
N GLN A 70 -9.15 1.68 6.83
CA GLN A 70 -10.35 1.10 6.22
C GLN A 70 -11.31 0.49 7.25
N ALA A 71 -10.79 -0.14 8.30
CA ALA A 71 -11.55 -0.70 9.41
C ALA A 71 -12.10 0.38 10.35
N ASN A 72 -11.43 1.54 10.46
CA ASN A 72 -11.88 2.69 11.25
C ASN A 72 -12.47 3.81 10.37
N ILE A 73 -13.80 3.81 10.21
CA ILE A 73 -14.74 4.95 10.39
C ILE A 73 -14.46 6.35 9.82
N LEU A 74 -13.26 6.90 9.88
CA LEU A 74 -12.91 8.11 9.12
C LEU A 74 -13.31 7.97 7.64
N ILE A 75 -13.28 6.73 7.15
CA ILE A 75 -13.72 6.36 5.82
C ILE A 75 -15.24 6.42 5.61
N SER A 76 -16.15 6.39 6.60
CA SER A 76 -17.58 6.59 6.29
C SER A 76 -17.98 8.06 6.07
N PHE A 77 -17.28 9.02 6.70
CA PHE A 77 -17.47 10.45 6.38
C PHE A 77 -16.86 10.77 5.01
N LEU A 78 -15.66 10.24 4.72
CA LEU A 78 -15.03 10.36 3.41
C LEU A 78 -15.78 9.57 2.33
N ILE A 79 -16.27 8.35 2.58
CA ILE A 79 -17.12 7.61 1.64
C ILE A 79 -18.42 8.35 1.42
N SER A 80 -19.06 8.98 2.43
CA SER A 80 -20.30 9.71 2.15
C SER A 80 -20.05 10.98 1.32
N PHE A 81 -18.95 11.69 1.59
CA PHE A 81 -18.51 12.85 0.82
C PHE A 81 -18.08 12.45 -0.60
N CYS A 82 -17.26 11.41 -0.71
CA CYS A 82 -16.73 10.89 -1.96
C CYS A 82 -17.76 10.09 -2.76
N LYS A 83 -18.73 9.41 -2.16
CA LYS A 83 -19.87 8.77 -2.87
C LYS A 83 -20.77 9.83 -3.53
N GLN A 84 -20.79 11.05 -3.01
CA GLN A 84 -21.37 12.23 -3.67
C GLN A 84 -20.55 12.67 -4.90
N HIS A 85 -19.27 12.32 -4.96
CA HIS A 85 -18.31 12.63 -6.03
C HIS A 85 -17.80 11.39 -6.81
N ASN A 86 -18.37 10.21 -6.57
CA ASN A 86 -17.96 8.90 -7.07
C ASN A 86 -16.54 8.39 -6.70
N ASP A 87 -15.89 8.98 -5.70
CA ASP A 87 -14.57 8.57 -5.21
C ASP A 87 -14.68 7.52 -4.08
N LYS A 88 -13.73 6.58 -4.01
CA LYS A 88 -13.64 5.58 -2.93
C LYS A 88 -12.21 5.50 -2.43
N PHE A 89 -11.99 5.78 -1.14
CA PHE A 89 -10.73 5.51 -0.47
C PHE A 89 -10.66 4.05 -0.09
N VAL A 90 -9.67 3.33 -0.64
CA VAL A 90 -9.51 1.89 -0.48
C VAL A 90 -8.04 1.61 -0.14
N SER A 91 -7.83 0.71 0.82
CA SER A 91 -6.51 0.11 1.03
C SER A 91 -6.19 -0.79 -0.15
N VAL A 92 -5.19 -0.37 -0.93
CA VAL A 92 -4.82 -1.01 -2.19
C VAL A 92 -3.71 -2.02 -1.98
N GLU A 93 -3.81 -3.13 -2.73
CA GLU A 93 -2.72 -4.08 -2.79
C GLU A 93 -1.56 -3.45 -3.58
N HIS A 94 -0.35 -3.58 -3.05
CA HIS A 94 0.84 -3.00 -3.63
C HIS A 94 2.02 -3.96 -3.50
N ARG A 95 3.01 -3.81 -4.37
CA ARG A 95 4.25 -4.60 -4.38
C ARG A 95 5.42 -3.72 -4.77
N ILE A 96 6.64 -4.16 -4.46
CA ILE A 96 7.85 -3.51 -4.95
C ILE A 96 8.54 -4.46 -5.93
N LEU A 97 8.87 -3.96 -7.11
CA LEU A 97 9.64 -4.74 -8.07
C LEU A 97 11.11 -4.82 -7.63
N ALA A 98 11.71 -5.99 -7.85
CA ALA A 98 13.15 -6.15 -7.76
C ALA A 98 13.84 -5.13 -8.69
N ASN A 99 14.79 -4.39 -8.14
CA ASN A 99 15.55 -3.41 -8.89
C ASN A 99 16.43 -4.12 -9.94
N ARG A 100 16.35 -3.66 -11.19
CA ARG A 100 17.12 -4.19 -12.33
C ARG A 100 18.30 -3.29 -12.71
N SER A 101 18.41 -2.12 -12.10
CA SER A 101 19.54 -1.22 -12.27
C SER A 101 20.76 -1.74 -11.51
N GLU A 102 21.95 -1.37 -11.96
CA GLU A 102 23.19 -1.56 -11.19
C GLU A 102 23.27 -0.62 -9.98
N GLU A 103 22.47 0.46 -9.97
CA GLU A 103 22.39 1.39 -8.84
C GLU A 103 21.53 0.84 -7.70
N PRO A 104 21.96 0.93 -6.42
CA PRO A 104 21.14 0.51 -5.28
C PRO A 104 19.87 1.36 -5.11
N ARG A 105 18.73 0.70 -4.89
CA ARG A 105 17.46 1.35 -4.54
C ARG A 105 17.33 1.54 -3.04
N ILE A 106 16.94 2.74 -2.61
CA ILE A 106 16.67 3.08 -1.21
C ILE A 106 15.27 3.70 -1.08
N SER A 107 14.54 3.30 -0.04
CA SER A 107 13.27 3.94 0.34
C SER A 107 13.09 3.96 1.85
N ILE A 108 12.41 4.99 2.35
CA ILE A 108 12.07 5.14 3.77
C ILE A 108 10.55 5.10 3.90
N ALA A 109 10.05 4.07 4.57
CA ALA A 109 8.63 3.93 4.90
C ALA A 109 8.40 4.29 6.37
N SER A 110 7.44 5.18 6.62
CA SER A 110 6.96 5.52 7.97
C SER A 110 5.51 5.05 8.09
N PHE A 111 5.27 4.12 9.01
CA PHE A 111 3.97 3.52 9.24
C PHE A 111 3.31 4.19 10.44
N PHE A 112 2.21 4.90 10.19
CA PHE A 112 1.40 5.50 11.25
C PHE A 112 0.40 4.46 11.75
N MET A 113 0.72 3.87 12.90
CA MET A 113 -0.13 2.93 13.63
C MET A 113 -0.38 3.46 15.04
N HIS A 114 -1.59 3.29 15.56
CA HIS A 114 -1.84 3.47 16.99
C HIS A 114 -1.37 2.23 17.74
N THR A 115 -0.35 2.36 18.60
CA THR A 115 -0.12 1.41 19.69
C THR A 115 -1.17 1.68 20.77
N ILE A 116 -2.26 0.92 20.79
CA ILE A 116 -3.26 1.02 21.88
C ILE A 116 -2.87 0.02 22.98
N PRO A 117 -2.68 0.45 24.24
CA PRO A 117 -2.32 -0.43 25.37
C PRO A 117 -3.43 -1.40 25.82
N ASN A 118 -4.60 -1.41 25.19
CA ASN A 118 -5.76 -2.17 25.64
C ASN A 118 -6.61 -2.63 24.46
N GLU A 119 -7.30 -3.75 24.66
CA GLU A 119 -8.22 -4.50 23.79
C GLU A 119 -9.40 -3.68 23.25
N GLN A 120 -9.14 -2.57 22.58
CA GLN A 120 -10.17 -1.81 21.91
C GLN A 120 -10.51 -2.52 20.60
N VAL A 121 -11.63 -3.22 20.60
CA VAL A 121 -12.18 -3.90 19.42
C VAL A 121 -12.49 -2.84 18.36
N TYR A 122 -11.72 -2.84 17.27
CA TYR A 122 -12.03 -2.06 16.08
C TYR A 122 -13.30 -2.63 15.43
N GLY A 123 -14.28 -1.76 15.18
CA GLY A 123 -15.55 -2.14 14.57
C GLY A 123 -16.30 -0.89 14.08
N SER A 124 -17.35 -1.08 13.28
CA SER A 124 -18.11 0.03 12.68
C SER A 124 -18.61 1.05 13.74
N ILE A 125 -18.30 2.34 13.56
CA ILE A 125 -18.74 3.41 14.49
C ILE A 125 -20.21 3.61 14.24
N LYS A 126 -20.96 3.40 15.32
CA LYS A 126 -22.41 3.44 15.35
C LYS A 126 -23.00 4.72 14.73
N LYS A 127 -22.27 5.84 14.80
CA LYS A 127 -22.69 7.14 14.24
C LYS A 127 -22.69 7.20 12.70
N LEU A 128 -22.01 6.27 12.02
CA LEU A 128 -21.87 6.28 10.56
C LEU A 128 -22.49 5.06 9.86
N VAL A 129 -23.10 4.17 10.64
CA VAL A 129 -23.90 3.06 10.13
C VAL A 129 -25.29 3.58 9.79
N SER A 130 -25.75 3.32 8.57
CA SER A 130 -27.10 3.64 8.12
C SER A 130 -27.61 2.58 7.15
N THR A 131 -28.90 2.60 6.81
CA THR A 131 -29.48 1.73 5.78
C THR A 131 -28.82 1.88 4.40
N GLN A 132 -28.22 3.04 4.12
CA GLN A 132 -27.53 3.35 2.85
C GLN A 132 -26.02 3.04 2.91
N ASN A 133 -25.51 2.70 4.10
CA ASN A 133 -24.11 2.33 4.37
C ASN A 133 -24.09 1.31 5.54
N PRO A 134 -24.42 0.04 5.26
CA PRO A 134 -24.44 -1.01 6.28
C PRO A 134 -23.02 -1.27 6.82
N PRO A 135 -22.88 -1.81 8.03
CA PRO A 135 -21.58 -2.16 8.57
C PRO A 135 -20.93 -3.25 7.69
N LYS A 136 -19.62 -3.12 7.47
CA LYS A 136 -18.79 -4.12 6.79
C LYS A 136 -18.05 -4.98 7.79
#